data_AF-A0A843VUH0-F1
#
_entry.id   AF-A0A843VUH0-F1
#
_cell.length_a   1.000
_cell.length_b   1.000
_cell.length_c   1.000
_cell.angle_alpha   90.00
_cell.angle_beta   90.00
_cell.angle_gamma   90.00
#
_symmetry.space_group_name_H-M   'P 1'
#
loop_
_entity.id
_entity.type
_entity.pdbx_description
1 polymer ?
#
loop_
_entity_poly.entity_id
_entity_poly.type
_entity_poly.pdbx_seq_one_letter_code
_entity_poly.pdbx_strand_id
1 'polypeptide(L)'
;MDVVSKLYCKIWQKDFANLPVATKELIFRHLQLTYQWERTDKTDREMLAHMSAMHCSWGSKQKKRHFNGKSLDDAIASVPAGVDSSDWKTMCDMWTNGDERRVAERNKQNRATQSMTYRRGKTSHYQLMNDFSNMHGHNPYRLELFKMGRCKDLADGSESWVDEESRRRYETMTQLMAPSSDVDAESHTPATPEEAFISVMGKDQPGCVRCAGSGETLSTWYKST
;
A
#
# COMPACT_ATOMS: atom_id res chain seq x y z
N MET A 1 -15.14 10.56 3.06
CA MET A 1 -14.52 9.58 3.99
C MET A 1 -13.85 10.23 5.22
N ASP A 2 -12.99 11.24 5.06
CA ASP A 2 -12.28 11.90 6.20
C ASP A 2 -13.21 12.40 7.31
N VAL A 3 -14.28 13.13 6.95
CA VAL A 3 -15.27 13.67 7.90
C VAL A 3 -15.98 12.56 8.68
N VAL A 4 -16.34 11.46 8.00
CA VAL A 4 -17.03 10.32 8.62
C VAL A 4 -16.15 9.67 9.68
N SER A 5 -14.86 9.46 9.39
CA SER A 5 -13.93 8.86 10.37
C SER A 5 -13.82 9.69 11.65
N LYS A 6 -13.76 11.02 11.53
CA LYS A 6 -13.65 11.96 12.67
C LYS A 6 -14.91 12.02 13.52
N LEU A 7 -16.07 11.68 12.94
CA LEU A 7 -17.35 11.69 13.66
C LEU A 7 -17.52 10.44 14.53
N TYR A 8 -17.10 9.27 14.03
CA TYR A 8 -17.37 7.99 14.67
C TYR A 8 -16.16 7.38 15.38
N CYS A 9 -14.94 7.87 15.13
CA CYS A 9 -13.70 7.29 15.65
C CYS A 9 -12.91 8.32 16.47
N LYS A 10 -12.23 7.83 17.51
CA LYS A 10 -11.28 8.61 18.30
C LYS A 10 -9.97 8.79 17.53
N ILE A 11 -9.29 9.93 17.72
CA ILE A 11 -8.05 10.26 17.00
C ILE A 11 -6.94 9.21 17.14
N TRP A 12 -6.91 8.49 18.26
CA TRP A 12 -5.92 7.45 18.56
C TRP A 12 -6.28 6.06 18.01
N GLN A 13 -7.48 5.87 17.46
CA GLN A 13 -7.86 4.61 16.82
C GLN A 13 -7.18 4.48 15.44
N LYS A 14 -6.30 3.48 15.30
CA LYS A 14 -5.48 3.27 14.09
C LYS A 14 -6.07 2.23 13.13
N ASP A 15 -6.73 1.20 13.65
CA ASP A 15 -7.22 0.06 12.88
C ASP A 15 -8.75 -0.06 12.93
N PHE A 16 -9.40 0.28 11.82
CA PHE A 16 -10.86 0.24 11.75
C PHE A 16 -11.43 -1.16 11.54
N ALA A 17 -10.60 -2.14 11.21
CA ALA A 17 -11.02 -3.55 11.18
C ALA A 17 -11.40 -4.06 12.57
N ASN A 18 -10.88 -3.46 13.64
CA ASN A 18 -11.19 -3.84 15.02
C ASN A 18 -12.30 -2.99 15.66
N LEU A 19 -12.95 -2.09 14.90
CA LEU A 19 -14.08 -1.34 15.42
C LEU A 19 -15.27 -2.26 15.76
N PRO A 20 -16.09 -1.90 16.76
CA PRO A 20 -17.34 -2.58 17.02
C PRO A 20 -18.21 -2.64 15.76
N VAL A 21 -18.91 -3.76 15.56
CA VAL A 21 -19.78 -3.97 14.39
C VAL A 21 -20.81 -2.83 14.25
N ALA A 22 -21.42 -2.41 15.36
CA ALA A 22 -22.36 -1.29 15.37
C ALA A 22 -21.75 0.02 14.83
N THR A 23 -20.49 0.32 15.20
CA THR A 23 -19.78 1.51 14.71
C THR A 23 -19.49 1.40 13.21
N LYS A 24 -19.07 0.22 12.73
CA LYS A 24 -18.84 -0.02 11.31
C LYS A 24 -20.13 0.17 10.49
N GLU A 25 -21.25 -0.34 10.96
CA GLU A 25 -22.55 -0.17 10.27
C GLU A 25 -22.99 1.29 10.20
N LEU A 26 -22.77 2.08 11.25
CA LEU A 26 -23.03 3.53 11.21
C LEU A 26 -22.16 4.24 10.17
N ILE A 27 -20.87 3.88 10.12
CA ILE A 27 -19.92 4.41 9.13
C ILE A 27 -20.39 4.06 7.71
N PHE A 28 -20.71 2.79 7.44
CA PHE A 28 -21.13 2.35 6.12
C PHE A 28 -22.43 3.02 5.68
N ARG A 29 -23.42 3.10 6.57
CA ARG A 29 -24.67 3.80 6.29
C ARG A 29 -24.43 5.25 5.90
N HIS A 30 -23.56 5.96 6.63
CA HIS A 30 -23.24 7.36 6.30
C HIS A 30 -22.55 7.47 4.95
N LEU A 31 -21.58 6.60 4.68
CA LEU A 31 -20.85 6.63 3.42
C LEU A 31 -21.73 6.29 2.21
N GLN A 32 -22.69 5.38 2.34
CA GLN A 32 -23.65 5.05 1.29
C GLN A 32 -24.58 6.23 0.93
N LEU A 33 -24.74 7.23 1.82
CA LEU A 33 -25.42 8.48 1.49
C LEU A 33 -24.60 9.35 0.54
N THR A 34 -23.27 9.17 0.52
CA THR A 34 -22.34 10.01 -0.26
C THR A 34 -21.84 9.29 -1.52
N TYR A 35 -21.62 7.98 -1.43
CA TYR A 35 -21.02 7.19 -2.50
C TYR A 35 -21.89 5.97 -2.77
N GLN A 36 -22.13 5.70 -4.05
CA GLN A 36 -22.83 4.50 -4.48
C GLN A 36 -21.80 3.39 -4.72
N TRP A 37 -21.89 2.31 -3.93
CA TRP A 37 -21.15 1.08 -4.18
C TRP A 37 -21.97 -0.11 -3.67
N GLU A 38 -21.69 -1.29 -4.22
CA GLU A 38 -22.30 -2.54 -3.78
C GLU A 38 -21.54 -3.09 -2.56
N ARG A 39 -22.22 -3.26 -1.42
CA ARG A 39 -21.61 -3.79 -0.21
C ARG A 39 -21.38 -5.30 -0.34
N THR A 40 -20.12 -5.68 -0.30
CA THR A 40 -19.61 -7.05 -0.18
C THR A 40 -18.51 -7.07 0.90
N ASP A 41 -18.15 -8.25 1.40
CA ASP A 41 -17.07 -8.38 2.38
C ASP A 41 -15.73 -7.80 1.88
N LYS A 42 -15.47 -7.91 0.56
CA LYS A 42 -14.27 -7.35 -0.06
C LYS A 42 -14.31 -5.83 -0.06
N THR A 43 -15.38 -5.24 -0.58
CA THR A 43 -15.51 -3.78 -0.68
C THR A 43 -15.57 -3.13 0.70
N ASP A 44 -16.24 -3.75 1.67
CA ASP A 44 -16.33 -3.21 3.04
C ASP A 44 -14.96 -3.19 3.71
N ARG A 45 -14.15 -4.25 3.51
CA ARG A 45 -12.76 -4.30 3.99
C ARG A 45 -11.90 -3.23 3.34
N GLU A 46 -11.98 -3.06 2.02
CA GLU A 46 -11.22 -2.05 1.28
C GLU A 46 -11.58 -0.63 1.73
N MET A 47 -12.88 -0.37 1.96
CA MET A 47 -13.37 0.91 2.46
C MET A 47 -12.85 1.21 3.87
N LEU A 48 -12.91 0.25 4.79
CA LEU A 48 -12.36 0.42 6.14
C LEU A 48 -10.84 0.63 6.12
N ALA A 49 -10.11 -0.09 5.26
CA ALA A 49 -8.67 0.08 5.09
C ALA A 49 -8.34 1.49 4.57
N HIS A 50 -9.07 1.97 3.57
CA HIS A 50 -8.90 3.32 3.04
C HIS A 50 -9.20 4.40 4.11
N MET A 51 -10.29 4.24 4.85
CA MET A 51 -10.64 5.14 5.95
C MET A 51 -9.58 5.15 7.06
N SER A 52 -9.06 3.99 7.46
CA SER A 52 -8.00 3.88 8.45
C SER A 52 -6.76 4.66 8.01
N ALA A 53 -6.37 4.55 6.73
CA ALA A 53 -5.25 5.29 6.17
C ALA A 53 -5.48 6.81 6.17
N MET A 54 -6.68 7.26 5.79
CA MET A 54 -7.06 8.68 5.85
C MET A 54 -7.01 9.21 7.29
N HIS A 55 -7.54 8.45 8.23
CA HIS A 55 -7.57 8.80 9.65
C HIS A 55 -6.16 8.89 10.25
N CYS A 56 -5.29 7.91 9.97
CA CYS A 56 -3.88 7.96 10.36
C CYS A 56 -3.12 9.14 9.74
N SER A 57 -3.44 9.51 8.50
CA SER A 57 -2.88 10.70 7.83
C SER A 57 -3.32 11.99 8.52
N TRP A 58 -4.58 12.08 8.92
CA TRP A 58 -5.08 13.19 9.74
C TRP A 58 -4.36 13.28 11.09
N GLY A 59 -4.24 12.17 11.83
CA GLY A 59 -3.47 12.12 13.08
C GLY A 59 -2.02 12.55 12.90
N SER A 60 -1.37 12.14 11.80
CA SER A 60 -0.01 12.57 11.44
C SER A 60 0.10 14.07 11.17
N LYS A 61 -0.92 14.68 10.55
CA LYS A 61 -0.99 16.14 10.36
C LYS A 61 -1.13 16.87 11.70
N GLN A 62 -1.95 16.34 12.62
CA GLN A 62 -2.09 16.93 13.96
C GLN A 62 -0.78 16.82 14.73
N LYS A 63 -0.11 15.66 14.69
CA LYS A 63 1.22 15.49 15.30
C LYS A 63 2.20 16.57 14.85
N LYS A 64 2.28 16.82 13.53
CA LYS A 64 3.18 17.83 12.97
C LYS A 64 2.88 19.25 13.44
N ARG A 65 1.60 19.60 13.57
CA ARG A 65 1.16 20.97 13.91
C ARG A 65 1.17 21.24 15.42
N HIS A 66 0.80 20.24 16.22
CA HIS A 66 0.46 20.43 17.63
C HIS A 66 1.42 19.74 18.60
N PHE A 67 2.20 18.76 18.16
CA PHE A 67 3.08 17.98 19.05
C PHE A 67 4.58 18.15 18.73
N ASN A 68 4.98 18.03 17.46
CA ASN A 68 6.39 18.08 17.09
C ASN A 68 7.05 19.41 17.48
N GLY A 69 8.19 19.34 18.15
CA GLY A 69 8.98 20.51 18.56
C GLY A 69 8.47 21.20 19.82
N LYS A 70 7.47 20.65 20.52
CA LYS A 70 6.94 21.17 21.78
C LYS A 70 7.27 20.26 22.96
N SER A 71 7.20 20.80 24.18
CA SER A 71 7.15 19.98 25.39
C SER A 71 5.87 19.15 25.43
N LEU A 72 5.83 18.09 26.24
CA LEU A 72 4.62 17.28 26.38
C LEU A 72 3.43 18.11 26.90
N ASP A 73 3.67 18.97 27.89
CA ASP A 73 2.64 19.82 28.49
C ASP A 73 2.09 20.83 27.48
N ASP A 74 2.96 21.49 26.72
CA ASP A 74 2.56 22.42 25.65
C ASP A 74 1.81 21.70 24.52
N ALA A 75 2.20 20.46 24.21
CA ALA A 75 1.52 19.66 23.20
C ALA A 75 0.12 19.24 23.66
N ILE A 76 -0.03 18.81 24.92
CA ILE A 76 -1.34 18.48 25.51
C ILE A 76 -2.25 19.71 25.57
N ALA A 77 -1.71 20.88 25.91
CA ALA A 77 -2.47 22.14 25.91
C ALA A 77 -2.89 22.58 24.50
N SER A 78 -2.15 22.17 23.45
CA SER A 78 -2.43 22.52 22.06
C SER A 78 -3.44 21.57 21.40
N VAL A 79 -4.64 21.46 21.98
CA VAL A 79 -5.71 20.57 21.47
C VAL A 79 -6.19 21.03 20.09
N PRO A 80 -6.19 20.15 19.06
CA PRO A 80 -6.72 20.49 17.74
C PRO A 80 -8.24 20.76 17.77
N ALA A 81 -8.71 21.69 16.93
CA ALA A 81 -10.14 21.98 16.81
C ALA A 81 -10.95 20.73 16.43
N GLY A 82 -12.04 20.48 17.15
CA GLY A 82 -12.91 19.33 16.94
C GLY A 82 -12.38 18.00 17.49
N VAL A 83 -11.31 18.02 18.29
CA VAL A 83 -10.79 16.84 19.01
C VAL A 83 -11.08 16.99 20.49
N ASP A 84 -11.57 15.92 21.12
CA ASP A 84 -11.76 15.88 22.56
C ASP A 84 -10.41 15.95 23.30
N SER A 85 -10.36 16.72 24.39
CA SER A 85 -9.11 16.95 25.12
C SER A 85 -8.54 15.67 25.75
N SER A 86 -9.40 14.75 26.19
CA SER A 86 -8.96 13.47 26.77
C SER A 86 -8.42 12.51 25.71
N ASP A 87 -9.05 12.48 24.53
CA ASP A 87 -8.57 11.73 23.38
C ASP A 87 -7.23 12.29 22.86
N TRP A 88 -7.08 13.62 22.85
CA TRP A 88 -5.83 14.26 22.46
C TRP A 88 -4.69 13.95 23.43
N LYS A 89 -4.95 14.02 24.74
CA LYS A 89 -3.96 13.63 25.76
C LYS A 89 -3.49 12.19 25.56
N THR A 90 -4.43 11.27 25.35
CA THR A 90 -4.13 9.85 25.06
C THR A 90 -3.21 9.71 23.83
N MET A 91 -3.49 10.45 22.76
CA MET A 91 -2.66 10.47 21.56
C MET A 91 -1.23 10.97 21.83
N CYS A 92 -1.09 12.06 22.61
CA CYS A 92 0.21 12.61 23.00
C CYS A 92 1.02 11.61 23.82
N ASP A 93 0.40 10.96 24.80
CA ASP A 93 1.03 9.92 25.63
C ASP A 93 1.48 8.72 24.80
N MET A 94 0.69 8.31 23.80
CA MET A 94 1.10 7.26 22.86
C MET A 94 2.34 7.64 22.04
N TRP A 95 2.51 8.91 21.69
CA TRP A 95 3.68 9.36 20.93
C TRP A 95 4.95 9.53 21.78
N THR A 96 4.81 9.68 23.09
CA THR A 96 5.95 9.70 24.03
C THR A 96 6.34 8.30 24.49
N ASN A 97 5.45 7.31 24.37
CA ASN A 97 5.74 5.91 24.68
C ASN A 97 6.96 5.39 23.90
N GLY A 98 7.92 4.80 24.62
CA GLY A 98 9.18 4.28 24.08
C GLY A 98 9.01 3.19 23.01
N ASP A 99 7.97 2.35 23.09
CA ASP A 99 7.76 1.27 22.12
C ASP A 99 7.27 1.80 20.77
N GLU A 100 6.29 2.70 20.77
CA GLU A 100 5.79 3.37 19.57
C GLU A 100 6.90 4.20 18.91
N ARG A 101 7.76 4.85 19.70
CA ARG A 101 8.93 5.57 19.20
C ARG A 101 9.96 4.62 18.56
N ARG A 102 10.21 3.45 19.18
CA ARG A 102 11.12 2.43 18.64
C ARG A 102 10.62 1.89 17.30
N VAL A 103 9.33 1.57 17.20
CA VAL A 103 8.70 1.13 15.95
C VAL A 103 8.77 2.22 14.88
N ALA A 104 8.48 3.47 15.24
CA ALA A 104 8.55 4.60 14.32
C ALA A 104 9.97 4.83 13.78
N GLU A 105 11.00 4.72 14.62
CA GLU A 105 12.40 4.89 14.21
C GLU A 105 12.85 3.73 13.31
N ARG A 106 12.51 2.48 13.66
CA ARG A 106 12.79 1.32 12.79
C ARG A 106 12.11 1.50 11.42
N ASN A 107 10.86 1.94 11.38
CA ASN A 107 10.14 2.19 10.13
C ASN A 107 10.78 3.34 9.33
N LYS A 108 11.35 4.34 9.99
CA LYS A 108 12.09 5.42 9.35
C LYS A 108 13.40 4.91 8.73
N GLN A 109 14.16 4.08 9.45
CA GLN A 109 15.37 3.44 8.95
C GLN A 109 15.05 2.54 7.75
N ASN A 110 14.05 1.66 7.88
CA ASN A 110 13.61 0.79 6.79
C ASN A 110 13.22 1.58 5.53
N ARG A 111 12.49 2.70 5.70
CA ARG A 111 12.13 3.58 4.59
C ARG A 111 13.34 4.28 3.96
N ALA A 112 14.35 4.62 4.75
CA ALA A 112 15.58 5.23 4.24
C ALA A 112 16.43 4.23 3.42
N THR A 113 16.32 2.93 3.71
CA THR A 113 17.02 1.86 2.98
C THR A 113 16.15 1.19 1.91
N GLN A 114 14.92 1.67 1.67
CA GLN A 114 14.07 1.11 0.62
C GLN A 114 14.65 1.43 -0.76
N SER A 115 14.84 0.39 -1.57
CA SER A 115 15.17 0.47 -2.98
C SER A 115 13.97 0.11 -3.87
N MET A 116 14.10 0.26 -5.18
CA MET A 116 13.04 -0.04 -6.15
C MET A 116 11.77 0.77 -5.92
N THR A 117 11.92 2.10 -5.82
CA THR A 117 10.82 2.99 -5.45
C THR A 117 9.74 2.99 -6.52
N TYR A 118 8.49 2.93 -6.12
CA TYR A 118 7.38 2.96 -7.06
C TYR A 118 7.20 4.37 -7.65
N ARG A 119 7.15 4.50 -8.98
CA ARG A 119 7.13 5.77 -9.70
C ARG A 119 5.75 6.41 -9.81
N ARG A 120 4.68 5.60 -9.79
CA ARG A 120 3.40 6.08 -10.29
C ARG A 120 2.68 6.95 -9.27
N GLY A 121 2.28 8.14 -9.73
CA GLY A 121 1.64 9.17 -8.94
C GLY A 121 0.15 8.90 -8.71
N LYS A 122 -0.71 9.69 -9.35
CA LYS A 122 -2.17 9.68 -9.07
C LYS A 122 -2.94 8.51 -9.69
N THR A 123 -2.32 7.75 -10.59
CA THR A 123 -2.97 6.61 -11.25
C THR A 123 -3.14 5.46 -10.26
N SER A 124 -4.36 4.99 -10.07
CA SER A 124 -4.63 3.89 -9.15
C SER A 124 -4.09 2.56 -9.69
N HIS A 125 -3.91 1.58 -8.80
CA HIS A 125 -3.51 0.24 -9.21
C HIS A 125 -4.58 -0.41 -10.10
N TYR A 126 -5.86 -0.26 -9.74
CA TYR A 126 -6.99 -0.74 -10.54
C TYR A 126 -7.02 -0.15 -11.95
N GLN A 127 -6.84 1.17 -12.07
CA GLN A 127 -6.79 1.84 -13.38
C GLN A 127 -5.69 1.24 -14.25
N LEU A 128 -4.51 0.98 -13.68
CA LEU A 128 -3.42 0.36 -14.43
C LEU A 128 -3.78 -1.02 -14.97
N MET A 129 -4.31 -1.88 -14.10
CA MET A 129 -4.66 -3.23 -14.51
C MET A 129 -5.69 -3.18 -15.63
N ASN A 130 -6.71 -2.33 -15.49
CA ASN A 130 -7.75 -2.15 -16.50
C ASN A 130 -7.20 -1.60 -17.83
N ASP A 131 -6.37 -0.56 -17.79
CA ASP A 131 -5.76 0.04 -18.98
C ASP A 131 -4.86 -0.98 -19.70
N PHE A 132 -4.10 -1.76 -18.94
CA PHE A 132 -3.27 -2.84 -19.47
C PHE A 132 -4.12 -3.93 -20.12
N SER A 133 -5.14 -4.43 -19.42
CA SER A 133 -6.02 -5.49 -19.94
C SER A 133 -6.75 -5.05 -21.22
N ASN A 134 -7.17 -3.79 -21.29
CA ASN A 134 -7.80 -3.24 -22.50
C ASN A 134 -6.82 -3.15 -23.68
N MET A 135 -5.53 -2.90 -23.41
CA MET A 135 -4.51 -2.76 -24.46
C MET A 135 -3.96 -4.11 -24.93
N HIS A 136 -3.76 -5.06 -24.03
CA HIS A 136 -3.09 -6.33 -24.30
C HIS A 136 -4.03 -7.54 -24.39
N GLY A 137 -5.31 -7.38 -24.02
CA GLY A 137 -6.30 -8.44 -24.07
C GLY A 137 -6.19 -9.49 -22.95
N HIS A 138 -5.30 -9.28 -21.97
CA HIS A 138 -5.16 -10.13 -20.80
C HIS A 138 -4.79 -9.33 -19.55
N ASN A 139 -5.06 -9.88 -18.36
CA ASN A 139 -4.63 -9.26 -17.11
C ASN A 139 -3.10 -9.26 -16.97
N PRO A 140 -2.50 -8.22 -16.38
CA PRO A 140 -1.06 -8.13 -16.27
C PRO A 140 -0.49 -9.14 -15.28
N TYR A 141 0.63 -9.76 -15.64
CA TYR A 141 1.48 -10.54 -14.75
C TYR A 141 2.24 -9.63 -13.77
N ARG A 142 2.78 -10.21 -12.69
CA ARG A 142 3.54 -9.44 -11.69
C ARG A 142 4.79 -8.76 -12.24
N LEU A 143 5.46 -9.37 -13.22
CA LEU A 143 6.60 -8.75 -13.90
C LEU A 143 6.18 -7.49 -14.69
N GLU A 144 4.99 -7.51 -15.29
CA GLU A 144 4.46 -6.37 -16.04
C GLU A 144 4.04 -5.26 -15.06
N LEU A 145 3.35 -5.61 -13.97
CA LEU A 145 3.06 -4.68 -12.86
C LEU A 145 4.34 -4.08 -12.27
N PHE A 146 5.42 -4.86 -12.20
CA PHE A 146 6.72 -4.38 -11.75
C PHE A 146 7.29 -3.35 -12.72
N LYS A 147 7.37 -3.65 -14.03
CA LYS A 147 7.83 -2.72 -15.06
C LYS A 147 6.96 -1.47 -15.09
N MET A 148 5.64 -1.61 -15.20
CA MET A 148 4.71 -0.48 -15.20
C MET A 148 4.86 0.43 -13.97
N GLY A 149 5.22 -0.15 -12.82
CA GLY A 149 5.45 0.59 -11.59
C GLY A 149 6.75 1.40 -11.54
N ARG A 150 7.74 1.07 -12.38
CA ARG A 150 9.16 1.45 -12.20
C ARG A 150 9.87 1.89 -13.47
N CYS A 151 9.27 1.69 -14.63
CA CYS A 151 9.78 2.08 -15.93
C CYS A 151 8.76 2.96 -16.64
N LYS A 152 9.26 3.90 -17.44
CA LYS A 152 8.49 4.60 -18.47
C LYS A 152 9.10 4.28 -19.83
N ASP A 153 8.29 3.79 -20.74
CA ASP A 153 8.68 3.70 -22.15
C ASP A 153 8.62 5.12 -22.75
N LEU A 154 9.72 5.54 -23.38
CA LEU A 154 9.88 6.85 -23.99
C LEU A 154 9.54 6.80 -25.49
N ALA A 155 9.26 7.96 -26.08
CA ALA A 155 8.81 8.06 -27.48
C ALA A 155 9.88 7.63 -28.49
N ASP A 156 11.15 7.68 -28.11
CA ASP A 156 12.29 7.20 -28.90
C ASP A 156 12.52 5.69 -28.78
N GLY A 157 11.65 4.98 -28.05
CA GLY A 157 11.76 3.55 -27.79
C GLY A 157 12.71 3.19 -26.64
N SER A 158 13.33 4.18 -25.99
CA SER A 158 14.18 3.94 -24.82
C SER A 158 13.36 3.79 -23.54
N GLU A 159 13.97 3.17 -22.53
CA GLU A 159 13.34 2.91 -21.23
C GLU A 159 13.93 3.82 -20.15
N SER A 160 13.05 4.49 -19.38
CA SER A 160 13.44 5.30 -18.23
C SER A 160 13.04 4.62 -16.93
N TRP A 161 14.02 3.97 -16.29
CA TRP A 161 13.88 3.30 -15.01
C TRP A 161 14.04 4.26 -13.82
N VAL A 162 13.33 3.98 -12.72
CA VAL A 162 13.45 4.76 -11.47
C VAL A 162 14.81 4.62 -10.79
N ASP A 163 15.39 3.43 -10.89
CA ASP A 163 16.67 3.06 -10.30
C ASP A 163 17.23 1.84 -11.02
N GLU A 164 18.55 1.73 -10.93
CA GLU A 164 19.33 0.70 -11.61
C GLU A 164 19.02 -0.71 -11.07
N GLU A 165 18.68 -0.84 -9.79
CA GLU A 165 18.32 -2.12 -9.20
C GLU A 165 17.03 -2.67 -9.83
N SER A 166 16.04 -1.81 -10.06
CA SER A 166 14.78 -2.17 -10.72
C SER A 166 15.01 -2.67 -12.13
N ARG A 167 15.85 -1.96 -12.90
CA ARG A 167 16.24 -2.35 -14.26
C ARG A 167 16.89 -3.72 -14.26
N ARG A 168 17.95 -3.89 -13.45
CA ARG A 168 18.71 -5.15 -13.36
C ARG A 168 17.83 -6.34 -12.99
N ARG A 169 16.91 -6.16 -12.04
CA ARG A 169 15.98 -7.24 -11.64
C ARG A 169 15.01 -7.59 -12.75
N TYR A 170 14.46 -6.60 -13.44
CA TYR A 170 13.58 -6.87 -14.58
C TYR A 170 14.30 -7.60 -15.70
N GLU A 171 15.53 -7.18 -16.05
CA GLU A 171 16.38 -7.87 -17.02
C GLU A 171 16.68 -9.32 -16.61
N THR A 172 16.90 -9.56 -15.32
CA THR A 172 17.09 -10.94 -14.82
C THR A 172 15.81 -11.77 -15.01
N MET A 173 14.63 -11.20 -14.76
CA MET A 173 13.35 -11.90 -14.98
C MET A 173 13.15 -12.23 -16.46
N THR A 174 13.43 -11.30 -17.36
CA THR A 174 13.26 -11.53 -18.81
C THR A 174 14.25 -12.56 -19.34
N GLN A 175 15.48 -12.59 -18.82
CA GLN A 175 16.47 -13.62 -19.15
C GLN A 175 16.02 -15.02 -18.73
N LEU A 176 15.40 -15.18 -17.56
CA LEU A 176 14.88 -16.49 -17.10
C LEU A 176 13.73 -17.01 -17.97
N MET A 177 13.02 -16.11 -18.67
CA MET A 177 11.93 -16.44 -19.57
C MET A 177 12.40 -16.64 -21.02
N ALA A 178 13.64 -16.25 -21.35
CA ALA A 178 14.17 -16.40 -22.69
C ALA A 178 14.46 -17.89 -22.97
N PRO A 179 14.14 -18.40 -24.17
CA PRO A 179 14.53 -19.75 -24.56
C PRO A 179 16.05 -19.85 -24.60
N SER A 180 16.60 -20.94 -24.03
CA SER A 180 18.04 -21.21 -24.08
C SER A 180 18.51 -21.31 -25.54
N SER A 181 19.51 -20.53 -25.91
CA SER A 181 20.16 -20.58 -27.23
C SER A 181 21.15 -21.74 -27.39
N ASP A 182 21.43 -22.47 -26.29
CA ASP A 182 22.42 -23.55 -26.26
C ASP A 182 21.79 -24.90 -26.60
N VAL A 183 22.34 -25.51 -27.67
CA VAL A 183 21.85 -26.75 -28.29
C VAL A 183 22.16 -28.02 -27.49
N ASP A 184 22.96 -27.91 -26.41
CA ASP A 184 23.48 -29.04 -25.62
C ASP A 184 23.02 -29.05 -24.15
N ALA A 185 22.08 -28.18 -23.75
CA ALA A 185 21.53 -28.20 -22.40
C ALA A 185 20.23 -29.02 -22.36
N GLU A 186 20.37 -30.29 -21.99
CA GLU A 186 19.27 -31.20 -21.67
C GLU A 186 18.31 -30.52 -20.67
N SER A 187 17.07 -30.24 -21.10
CA SER A 187 15.95 -29.84 -20.23
C SER A 187 15.98 -28.45 -19.55
N HIS A 188 16.32 -27.36 -20.26
CA HIS A 188 15.94 -26.01 -19.79
C HIS A 188 14.59 -25.54 -20.35
N THR A 189 13.50 -25.86 -19.64
CA THR A 189 12.19 -25.25 -19.88
C THR A 189 12.24 -23.78 -19.45
N PRO A 190 11.87 -22.81 -20.31
CA PRO A 190 11.80 -21.40 -19.94
C PRO A 190 10.88 -21.20 -18.72
N ALA A 191 11.30 -20.35 -17.79
CA ALA A 191 10.48 -20.06 -16.62
C ALA A 191 9.18 -19.35 -17.04
N THR A 192 8.08 -19.67 -16.37
CA THR A 192 6.85 -18.88 -16.50
C THR A 192 7.06 -17.45 -15.96
N PRO A 193 6.25 -16.47 -16.40
CA PRO A 193 6.21 -15.12 -15.82
C PRO A 193 6.27 -15.06 -14.30
N GLU A 194 5.53 -15.95 -13.64
CA GLU A 194 5.40 -15.99 -12.19
C GLU A 194 6.62 -16.63 -11.51
N GLU A 195 7.15 -17.72 -12.06
CA GLU A 195 8.37 -18.36 -11.54
C GLU A 195 9.58 -17.45 -11.66
N ALA A 196 9.74 -16.76 -12.80
CA ALA A 196 10.80 -15.78 -13.00
C ALA A 196 10.71 -14.64 -11.97
N PHE A 197 9.51 -14.13 -11.73
CA PHE A 197 9.28 -13.08 -10.74
C PHE A 197 9.62 -13.56 -9.31
N ILE A 198 9.13 -14.73 -8.90
CA ILE A 198 9.39 -15.28 -7.56
C ILE A 198 10.88 -15.60 -7.38
N SER A 199 11.55 -16.10 -8.40
CA SER A 199 12.99 -16.39 -8.37
C SER A 199 13.81 -15.14 -8.07
N VAL A 200 13.49 -14.02 -8.73
CA VAL A 200 14.24 -12.76 -8.58
C VAL A 200 13.81 -11.93 -7.36
N MET A 201 12.51 -11.88 -7.05
CA MET A 201 11.97 -11.06 -5.95
C MET A 201 11.88 -11.80 -4.62
N GLY A 202 12.00 -13.12 -4.65
CA GLY A 202 11.75 -14.01 -3.53
C GLY A 202 10.27 -14.28 -3.30
N LYS A 203 9.99 -15.24 -2.41
CA LYS A 203 8.63 -15.59 -1.99
C LYS A 203 7.92 -14.41 -1.33
N ASP A 204 6.61 -14.33 -1.54
CA ASP A 204 5.77 -13.34 -0.86
C ASP A 204 5.70 -13.63 0.65
N GLN A 205 5.43 -12.59 1.43
CA GLN A 205 5.19 -12.71 2.86
C GLN A 205 3.69 -12.80 3.13
N PRO A 206 3.26 -13.48 4.22
CA PRO A 206 1.85 -13.52 4.60
C PRO A 206 1.22 -12.11 4.63
N GLY A 207 0.13 -11.93 3.90
CA GLY A 207 -0.61 -10.67 3.85
C GLY A 207 -0.04 -9.58 2.92
N CYS A 208 1.04 -9.84 2.18
CA CYS A 208 1.58 -8.90 1.19
C CYS A 208 1.96 -9.63 -0.10
N VAL A 209 1.10 -9.50 -1.12
CA VAL A 209 1.44 -9.94 -2.48
C VAL A 209 2.19 -8.81 -3.16
N ARG A 210 3.46 -9.03 -3.53
CA ARG A 210 4.25 -7.98 -4.17
C ARG A 210 3.58 -7.56 -5.49
N CYS A 211 3.56 -6.24 -5.71
CA CYS A 211 3.03 -5.60 -6.91
C CYS A 211 1.51 -5.74 -7.16
N ALA A 212 0.74 -6.40 -6.30
CA ALA A 212 -0.71 -6.61 -6.49
C ALA A 212 -1.63 -5.53 -5.84
N GLY A 213 -1.03 -4.52 -5.19
CA GLY A 213 -1.78 -3.46 -4.50
C GLY A 213 -2.32 -3.86 -3.12
N SER A 214 -3.04 -2.94 -2.47
CA SER A 214 -3.41 -3.06 -1.05
C SER A 214 -4.61 -3.99 -0.75
N GLY A 215 -5.31 -4.47 -1.78
CA GLY A 215 -6.51 -5.30 -1.63
C GLY A 215 -6.27 -6.81 -1.78
N GLU A 216 -5.12 -7.21 -2.31
CA GLU A 216 -4.84 -8.62 -2.62
C GLU A 216 -4.10 -9.35 -1.50
N THR A 217 -4.60 -10.54 -1.20
CA THR A 217 -4.01 -11.47 -0.23
C THR A 217 -3.47 -12.68 -0.97
N LEU A 218 -2.52 -13.42 -0.37
CA LEU A 218 -2.03 -14.67 -0.96
C LEU A 218 -3.20 -15.63 -1.28
N SER A 219 -4.19 -15.70 -0.39
CA SER A 219 -5.36 -16.56 -0.56
C SER A 219 -6.32 -16.12 -1.66
N THR A 220 -6.34 -14.85 -2.07
CA THR A 220 -7.15 -14.39 -3.22
C THR A 220 -6.35 -14.53 -4.51
N TRP A 221 -5.07 -14.16 -4.48
CA TRP A 221 -4.19 -14.17 -5.65
C TRP A 221 -3.96 -15.57 -6.24
N TYR A 222 -3.55 -16.51 -5.40
CA TYR A 222 -3.22 -17.88 -5.84
C TYR A 222 -4.43 -18.82 -5.93
N LYS A 223 -5.66 -18.31 -5.73
CA LYS A 223 -6.91 -19.07 -5.98
C LYS A 223 -7.57 -18.70 -7.31
N SER A 224 -7.22 -17.56 -7.89
CA SER A 224 -7.73 -17.08 -9.18
C SER A 224 -6.82 -17.43 -10.36
N THR A 225 -5.72 -18.13 -10.10
CA THR A 225 -4.82 -18.75 -11.07
C THR A 225 -5.04 -20.25 -11.08
#